data_AF-A0A756LAU9-F1
#
_entry.id   AF-A0A756LAU9-F1
#
_cell.length_a   1.000
_cell.length_b   1.000
_cell.length_c   1.000
_cell.angle_alpha   90.00
_cell.angle_beta   90.00
_cell.angle_gamma   90.00
#
_symmetry.space_group_name_H-M   'P 1'
#
loop_
_entity.id
_entity.type
_entity.pdbx_description
1 polymer ?
#
loop_
_entity_poly.entity_id
_entity_poly.type
_entity_poly.pdbx_seq_one_letter_code
_entity_poly.pdbx_strand_id
1 'polypeptide(L)' 'MNAEKQTGLKVTVSDKDDVLWMRDSATQEGIMSLGYLKDGTQQRIIAALEDALFQAKSQLFLSHDVN' A
#
# COMPACT_ATOMS: atom_id res chain seq x y z
N MET A 1 -2.60 -20.30 24.15
CA MET A 1 -1.91 -19.23 23.40
C MET A 1 -2.84 -18.83 22.27
N ASN A 2 -3.51 -17.68 22.39
CA ASN A 2 -4.39 -17.19 21.35
C ASN A 2 -3.51 -16.56 20.28
N ALA A 3 -3.54 -17.07 19.05
CA ALA A 3 -2.96 -16.39 17.91
C ALA A 3 -3.75 -15.09 17.71
N GLU A 4 -3.16 -13.95 18.07
CA GLU A 4 -3.71 -12.65 17.75
C GLU A 4 -3.91 -12.60 16.23
N LYS A 5 -5.17 -12.45 15.83
CA LYS A 5 -5.55 -12.25 14.44
C LYS A 5 -4.89 -10.93 14.00
N GLN A 6 -3.81 -11.00 13.22
CA GLN A 6 -3.21 -9.82 12.61
C GLN A 6 -4.24 -9.18 11.67
N THR A 7 -4.95 -8.16 12.17
CA THR A 7 -5.95 -7.38 11.43
C THR A 7 -5.29 -6.19 10.73
N GLY A 8 -4.13 -6.38 10.11
CA GLY A 8 -3.46 -5.32 9.35
C GLY A 8 -3.01 -5.78 7.98
N LEU A 9 -3.06 -4.85 7.03
CA LEU A 9 -2.57 -5.04 5.67
C LEU A 9 -1.09 -4.68 5.63
N LYS A 10 -0.28 -5.60 5.13
CA LYS A 10 1.11 -5.34 4.77
C LYS A 10 1.26 -5.25 3.26
N VAL A 11 1.84 -4.16 2.79
CA VAL A 11 2.13 -3.91 1.37
C VAL A 11 3.62 -3.72 1.22
N THR A 12 4.21 -4.40 0.23
CA THR A 12 5.64 -4.29 -0.09
C THR A 12 5.78 -4.01 -1.58
N VAL A 13 6.63 -3.04 -1.93
CA VAL A 13 7.03 -2.69 -3.29
C VAL A 13 8.52 -2.96 -3.39
N SER A 14 8.92 -3.83 -4.32
CA SER A 14 10.31 -4.23 -4.53
C SER A 14 10.71 -4.12 -5.99
N ASP A 15 11.98 -3.81 -6.24
CA ASP A 15 12.63 -4.01 -7.54
C ASP A 15 13.64 -5.14 -7.38
N LYS A 16 13.43 -6.24 -8.12
CA LYS A 16 14.14 -7.51 -7.94
C LYS A 16 14.11 -7.96 -6.48
N ASP A 17 15.26 -7.92 -5.80
CA ASP A 17 15.46 -8.37 -4.42
C ASP A 17 15.47 -7.21 -3.40
N ASP A 18 15.40 -5.96 -3.87
CA ASP A 18 15.45 -4.77 -3.01
C ASP A 18 14.04 -4.27 -2.69
N VAL A 19 13.74 -4.17 -1.39
CA VAL A 19 12.49 -3.53 -0.92
C VAL A 19 12.62 -2.02 -1.04
N LEU A 20 11.92 -1.44 -2.01
CA LEU A 20 11.89 0.00 -2.25
C LEU A 20 11.01 0.71 -1.21
N TRP A 21 9.89 0.09 -0.86
CA TRP A 21 8.92 0.63 0.08
C TRP A 21 8.12 -0.49 0.74
N MET A 22 7.83 -0.34 2.02
CA MET A 22 6.95 -1.27 2.75
C MET A 22 6.10 -0.50 3.75
N ARG A 23 4.85 -0.91 3.91
CA ARG A 23 3.98 -0.45 4.97
C ARG A 23 3.25 -1.61 5.60
N ASP A 24 3.35 -1.72 6.92
CA ASP A 24 2.56 -2.63 7.72
C ASP A 24 1.58 -1.82 8.57
N SER A 25 0.28 -2.00 8.34
CA SER A 25 -0.74 -1.28 9.09
C SER A 25 -1.00 -1.84 10.49
N ALA A 26 -0.63 -3.11 10.75
CA ALA A 26 -0.79 -3.71 12.08
C ALA A 26 0.29 -3.21 13.03
N THR A 27 1.55 -3.23 12.60
CA THR A 27 2.69 -2.85 13.44
C THR A 27 3.04 -1.37 13.32
N GLN A 28 2.41 -0.65 12.37
CA GLN A 28 2.76 0.72 11.98
C GLN A 28 4.20 0.86 11.46
N GLU A 29 4.88 -0.25 11.19
CA GLU A 29 6.21 -0.25 10.62
C GLU A 29 6.18 0.18 9.15
N GLY A 30 7.30 0.68 8.67
CA GLY A 30 7.50 0.96 7.27
C GLY A 30 8.97 1.05 6.92
N ILE A 31 9.32 0.64 5.71
CA ILE A 31 10.65 0.85 5.15
C ILE A 31 10.55 1.98 4.15
N MET A 32 11.37 3.01 4.37
CA MET A 32 11.56 4.13 3.48
C MET A 32 13.04 4.31 3.23
N SER A 33 13.52 4.01 2.01
CA SER A 33 14.88 4.36 1.61
C SER A 33 15.02 5.89 1.54
N LEU A 34 16.01 6.44 2.25
CA LEU A 34 16.31 7.88 2.23
C LEU A 34 16.68 8.40 0.82
N GLY A 35 17.19 7.54 -0.06
CA GLY A 35 17.44 7.88 -1.46
C GLY A 35 16.16 8.18 -2.23
N TYR A 36 15.16 7.30 -2.09
CA TYR A 36 13.86 7.42 -2.76
C TYR A 36 12.95 8.50 -2.17
N LEU A 37 13.23 8.95 -0.94
CA LEU A 37 12.58 10.12 -0.37
C LEU A 37 13.11 11.42 -1.03
N LYS A 38 14.42 11.47 -1.33
CA LYS A 38 15.08 12.66 -1.91
C LYS A 38 14.75 12.85 -3.39
N ASP A 39 14.59 11.78 -4.14
CA ASP A 39 14.30 11.84 -5.59
C ASP A 39 12.80 11.91 -5.91
N GLY A 40 11.92 11.86 -4.89
CA GLY A 40 10.47 11.93 -5.04
C GLY A 40 9.80 10.60 -5.39
N THR A 41 10.55 9.50 -5.47
CA THR A 41 10.01 8.18 -5.84
C THR A 41 8.97 7.69 -4.85
N GLN A 42 9.15 7.96 -3.55
CA GLN A 42 8.16 7.56 -2.54
C GLN A 42 6.81 8.25 -2.72
N GLN A 43 6.80 9.55 -3.00
CA GLN A 43 5.58 10.31 -3.25
C GLN A 43 4.84 9.78 -4.49
N ARG A 44 5.59 9.34 -5.52
CA ARG A 44 5.01 8.69 -6.71
C ARG A 44 4.40 7.33 -6.38
N ILE A 45 5.05 6.51 -5.55
CA ILE A 45 4.50 5.22 -5.10
C ILE A 45 3.21 5.44 -4.31
N ILE A 46 3.20 6.39 -3.36
CA ILE A 46 2.02 6.71 -2.57
C ILE A 46 0.86 7.18 -3.47
N ALA A 47 1.12 8.11 -4.38
CA ALA A 47 0.09 8.61 -5.29
C ALA A 47 -0.49 7.50 -6.18
N ALA A 48 0.35 6.59 -6.69
CA ALA A 48 -0.12 5.46 -7.50
C ALA A 48 -0.99 4.48 -6.68
N LEU A 49 -0.64 4.23 -5.41
CA LEU A 49 -1.43 3.38 -4.52
C LEU A 49 -2.78 4.03 -4.14
N GLU A 50 -2.79 5.34 -3.90
CA GLU A 50 -4.02 6.11 -3.63
C GLU A 50 -4.97 6.09 -4.83
N ASP A 51 -4.44 6.28 -6.04
CA ASP A 51 -5.22 6.23 -7.27
C ASP A 51 -5.79 4.83 -7.53
N ALA A 52 -4.97 3.78 -7.38
CA ALA A 52 -5.43 2.40 -7.51
C ALA A 52 -6.54 2.06 -6.49
N LEU A 53 -6.40 2.52 -5.24
CA LEU A 53 -7.42 2.35 -4.21
C LEU A 53 -8.71 3.10 -4.55
N PHE A 54 -8.60 4.33 -5.07
CA PHE A 54 -9.74 5.12 -5.52
C PHE A 54 -10.48 4.41 -6.66
N GLN A 55 -9.76 3.91 -7.67
CA GLN A 55 -10.32 3.15 -8.78
C GLN A 55 -11.03 1.87 -8.30
N ALA A 56 -10.41 1.09 -7.42
CA ALA A 56 -11.00 -0.13 -6.88
C ALA A 56 -12.29 0.15 -6.09
N LYS A 57 -12.31 1.22 -5.29
CA LYS A 57 -13.52 1.66 -4.57
C LYS A 57 -14.61 2.09 -5.55
N SER A 58 -14.26 2.89 -6.57
CA SER A 58 -15.21 3.32 -7.60
C SER A 58 -15.88 2.12 -8.29
N GLN A 59 -15.10 1.11 -8.66
CA GLN A 59 -15.62 -0.13 -9.26
C GLN A 59 -16.54 -0.93 -8.32
N LEU A 60 -16.23 -0.96 -7.02
CA LEU A 60 -17.10 -1.58 -6.00
C LEU A 60 -18.46 -0.89 -5.88
N PHE A 61 -18.51 0.43 -6.10
CA PHE A 61 -19.76 1.20 -6.09
C PHE A 61 -20.54 1.10 -7.41
N LEU A 62 -19.87 0.91 -8.55
CA LEU A 62 -20.53 0.73 -9.85
C LEU A 62 -21.26 -0.62 -9.98
N SER A 63 -20.82 -1.68 -9.29
CA SER A 63 -21.46 -3.00 -9.36
C SER A 63 -22.86 -3.06 -8.73
N HIS A 64 -23.29 -2.01 -8.02
CA HIS A 64 -24.61 -1.95 -7.37
C HIS A 64 -25.65 -1.11 -8.15
N ASP A 65 -25.27 -0.47 -9.25
CA ASP A 65 -26.13 0.43 -10.04
C ASP A 65 -26.62 -0.21 -11.36
N VAL A 66 -26.78 -1.54 -11.35
CA VAL A 66 -27.38 -2.29 -12.46
C VAL A 66 -28.64 -2.98 -11.94
N ASN A 67 -29.74 -2.23 -11.87
CA ASN A 67 -31.09 -2.77 -11.69
C ASN A 67 -32.10 -1.96 -12.51
#